data_AF-A0A5A9FNC2-F1
#
_entry.id   AF-A0A5A9FNC2-F1
#
_cell.length_a   1.000
_cell.length_b   1.000
_cell.length_c   1.000
_cell.angle_alpha   90.00
_cell.angle_beta   90.00
_cell.angle_gamma   90.00
#
_symmetry.space_group_name_H-M   'P 1'
#
loop_
_entity.id
_entity.type
_entity.pdbx_description
1 polymer ?
#
loop_
_entity_poly.entity_id
_entity_poly.type
_entity_poly.pdbx_seq_one_letter_code
_entity_poly.pdbx_strand_id
1 'polypeptide(L)'
;MGAITWRRQLSVGQPAIDDDHKHLIEYLNELDAALAAPRFQPVRVAKILVKLLEYTKEHFAREERIMQIVRYPQFEEHVAMHRAAVKMVSELSNRFSIEPTHENAEKLYKFTADWLVRHIILMDTQLTPYVRGVWA
;
A
#
# COMPACT_ATOMS: atom_id res chain seq x y z
N MET A 1 -0.10 14.98 -7.95
CA MET A 1 1.01 15.07 -6.98
C MET A 1 2.26 14.57 -7.70
N GLY A 2 3.38 14.32 -7.03
CA GLY A 2 4.55 13.73 -7.69
C GLY A 2 4.43 12.21 -7.73
N ALA A 3 4.81 11.58 -8.84
CA ALA A 3 4.88 10.12 -8.91
C ALA A 3 5.86 9.56 -7.87
N ILE A 4 5.44 8.50 -7.18
CA ILE A 4 6.29 7.76 -6.25
C ILE A 4 7.24 6.91 -7.08
N THR A 5 8.55 7.12 -6.90
CA THR A 5 9.57 6.34 -7.61
C THR A 5 10.13 5.29 -6.67
N TRP A 6 10.18 4.03 -7.12
CA TRP A 6 10.86 2.96 -6.40
C TRP A 6 12.34 3.32 -6.14
N ARG A 7 12.84 3.05 -4.94
CA ARG A 7 14.23 3.29 -4.55
C ARG A 7 14.70 2.17 -3.63
N ARG A 8 16.02 2.00 -3.50
CA ARG A 8 16.62 0.98 -2.62
C ARG A 8 16.19 1.11 -1.16
N GLN A 9 15.84 2.30 -0.71
CA GLN A 9 15.33 2.55 0.65
C GLN A 9 13.94 1.93 0.92
N LEU A 10 13.23 1.52 -0.12
CA LEU A 10 11.92 0.84 -0.03
C LEU A 10 12.04 -0.68 -0.12
N SER A 11 13.26 -1.20 -0.28
CA SER A 11 13.54 -2.62 -0.36
C SER A 11 13.76 -3.20 1.03
N VAL A 12 13.13 -4.34 1.28
CA VAL A 12 13.34 -5.16 2.49
C VAL A 12 14.30 -6.32 2.22
N GLY A 13 14.74 -6.48 0.97
CA GLY A 13 15.65 -7.55 0.55
C GLY A 13 14.99 -8.93 0.44
N GLN A 14 13.66 -8.98 0.40
CA GLN A 14 12.87 -10.17 0.08
C GLN A 14 12.10 -9.95 -1.22
N PRO A 15 12.41 -10.65 -2.33
CA PRO A 15 11.86 -10.32 -3.65
C PRO A 15 10.33 -10.28 -3.70
N ALA A 16 9.65 -11.22 -3.05
CA ALA A 16 8.19 -11.23 -3.06
C ALA A 16 7.58 -9.96 -2.43
N ILE A 17 8.16 -9.45 -1.34
CA ILE A 17 7.71 -8.22 -0.68
C ILE A 17 8.10 -7.00 -1.51
N ASP A 18 9.34 -6.96 -2.02
CA ASP A 18 9.82 -5.86 -2.86
C ASP A 18 9.00 -5.72 -4.15
N ASP A 19 8.57 -6.83 -4.74
CA ASP A 19 7.72 -6.84 -5.92
C ASP A 19 6.28 -6.40 -5.59
N ASP A 20 5.74 -6.82 -4.45
CA ASP A 20 4.44 -6.31 -3.97
C ASP A 20 4.50 -4.78 -3.76
N HIS A 21 5.56 -4.24 -3.14
CA HIS A 21 5.73 -2.80 -2.95
C HIS A 21 5.76 -2.02 -4.28
N LYS A 22 6.45 -2.55 -5.30
CA LYS A 22 6.50 -1.93 -6.64
C LYS A 22 5.10 -1.88 -7.27
N HIS A 23 4.34 -2.97 -7.22
CA HIS A 23 2.98 -3.01 -7.75
C HIS A 23 2.04 -2.04 -7.01
N LEU A 24 2.16 -1.93 -5.68
CA LEU A 24 1.40 -0.94 -4.91
C LEU A 24 1.74 0.50 -5.31
N ILE A 25 3.03 0.79 -5.52
CA ILE A 25 3.51 2.08 -6.03
C ILE A 25 2.97 2.36 -7.44
N GLU A 26 2.93 1.35 -8.31
CA GLU A 26 2.34 1.47 -9.66
C GLU A 26 0.85 1.83 -9.59
N TYR A 27 0.06 1.16 -8.75
CA TYR A 27 -1.35 1.51 -8.56
C TYR A 27 -1.54 2.93 -8.00
N LEU A 28 -0.70 3.37 -7.06
CA LEU A 28 -0.73 4.73 -6.56
C LEU A 28 -0.38 5.74 -7.67
N ASN A 29 0.62 5.46 -8.49
CA ASN A 29 0.97 6.31 -9.62
C ASN A 29 -0.12 6.37 -10.69
N GLU A 30 -0.79 5.24 -10.98
CA GLU A 30 -1.98 5.21 -11.85
C GLU A 30 -3.11 6.07 -11.29
N LEU A 31 -3.33 6.02 -9.97
CA LEU A 31 -4.33 6.83 -9.29
C LEU A 31 -3.98 8.32 -9.35
N ASP A 32 -2.72 8.70 -9.09
CA ASP A 32 -2.26 10.08 -9.21
C ASP A 32 -2.46 10.62 -10.64
N ALA A 33 -2.11 9.84 -11.65
CA ALA A 33 -2.33 10.20 -13.04
C ALA A 33 -3.83 10.34 -13.40
N ALA A 34 -4.70 9.51 -12.81
CA ALA A 34 -6.14 9.63 -12.98
C ALA A 34 -6.71 10.90 -12.31
N LEU A 35 -6.14 11.31 -11.17
CA LEU A 35 -6.51 12.53 -10.44
C LEU A 35 -5.96 13.80 -11.11
N ALA A 36 -4.81 13.71 -11.76
CA ALA A 36 -4.19 14.83 -12.50
C ALA A 36 -4.77 15.02 -13.92
N ALA A 37 -5.63 14.11 -14.38
CA ALA A 37 -6.22 14.21 -15.72
C ALA A 37 -7.09 15.48 -15.86
N PRO A 38 -7.11 16.14 -17.05
CA PRO A 38 -7.91 17.35 -17.28
C PRO A 38 -9.41 17.18 -16.99
N ARG A 39 -9.90 15.96 -17.12
CA ARG A 39 -11.28 15.58 -16.80
C ARG A 39 -11.27 14.47 -15.77
N PHE A 40 -11.88 14.74 -14.63
CA PHE A 40 -12.08 13.74 -13.59
C PHE A 40 -13.05 12.64 -14.06
N GLN A 41 -12.64 11.39 -13.86
CA GLN A 41 -13.37 10.20 -14.28
C GLN A 41 -13.55 9.25 -13.07
N PRO A 42 -14.65 9.38 -12.31
CA PRO A 42 -14.81 8.64 -11.07
C PRO A 42 -14.82 7.12 -11.24
N VAL A 43 -15.36 6.61 -12.36
CA VAL A 43 -15.36 5.18 -12.67
C VAL A 43 -13.93 4.64 -12.88
N ARG A 44 -13.05 5.42 -13.51
CA ARG A 44 -11.63 5.03 -13.69
C ARG A 44 -10.94 4.96 -12.33
N VAL A 45 -11.15 5.97 -11.49
CA VAL A 45 -10.61 6.03 -10.12
C VAL A 45 -11.10 4.85 -9.28
N ALA A 46 -12.41 4.56 -9.29
CA ALA A 46 -12.99 3.44 -8.56
C ALA A 46 -12.34 2.09 -8.94
N LYS A 47 -12.10 1.86 -10.23
CA LYS A 47 -11.42 0.64 -10.71
C LYS A 47 -10.00 0.50 -10.18
N ILE A 48 -9.23 1.59 -10.14
CA ILE A 48 -7.86 1.58 -9.61
C ILE A 48 -7.89 1.33 -8.10
N LEU A 49 -8.82 1.96 -7.38
CA LEU A 49 -8.98 1.79 -5.94
C LEU A 49 -9.35 0.37 -5.53
N VAL A 50 -10.21 -0.31 -6.29
CA VAL A 50 -10.55 -1.71 -6.05
C VAL A 50 -9.31 -2.59 -6.15
N LYS A 51 -8.53 -2.44 -7.24
CA LYS A 51 -7.28 -3.19 -7.42
C LYS A 51 -6.27 -2.91 -6.32
N LEU A 52 -6.09 -1.64 -5.97
CA LEU A 52 -5.18 -1.22 -4.90
C LEU A 52 -5.58 -1.85 -3.56
N LEU A 53 -6.87 -1.80 -3.20
CA LEU A 53 -7.38 -2.36 -1.94
C LEU A 53 -7.26 -3.89 -1.88
N GLU A 54 -7.57 -4.59 -2.97
CA GLU A 54 -7.43 -6.04 -3.06
C GLU A 54 -5.96 -6.43 -2.91
N TYR A 55 -5.08 -5.80 -3.69
CA TYR A 55 -3.66 -6.11 -3.69
C TYR A 55 -2.97 -5.75 -2.36
N THR A 56 -3.35 -4.65 -1.70
CA THR A 56 -2.86 -4.32 -0.35
C THR A 56 -3.17 -5.42 0.66
N LYS A 57 -4.38 -6.02 0.61
CA LYS A 57 -4.73 -7.13 1.51
C LYS A 57 -3.92 -8.38 1.23
N GLU A 58 -3.67 -8.67 -0.05
CA GLU A 58 -2.85 -9.81 -0.47
C GLU A 58 -1.38 -9.64 -0.04
N HIS A 59 -0.84 -8.43 -0.24
CA HIS A 59 0.50 -8.04 0.20
C HIS A 59 0.66 -8.22 1.72
N PHE A 60 -0.23 -7.62 2.53
CA PHE A 60 -0.19 -7.79 3.99
C PHE A 60 -0.27 -9.25 4.40
N ALA A 61 -1.18 -10.04 3.79
CA ALA A 61 -1.30 -11.46 4.10
C ALA A 61 -0.04 -12.26 3.73
N ARG A 62 0.73 -11.82 2.71
CA ARG A 62 2.00 -12.43 2.33
C ARG A 62 3.11 -12.07 3.30
N GLU A 63 3.25 -10.79 3.62
CA GLU A 63 4.22 -10.28 4.58
C GLU A 63 4.01 -10.92 5.95
N GLU A 64 2.76 -10.99 6.43
CA GLU A 64 2.40 -11.64 7.69
C GLU A 64 2.79 -13.11 7.74
N ARG A 65 2.59 -13.86 6.64
CA ARG A 65 3.06 -15.25 6.54
C ARG A 65 4.58 -15.34 6.64
N ILE A 66 5.30 -14.45 5.96
CA ILE A 66 6.77 -14.41 6.02
C ILE A 66 7.23 -14.07 7.45
N MET A 67 6.61 -13.08 8.10
CA MET A 67 6.89 -12.71 9.48
C MET A 67 6.70 -13.89 10.45
N GLN A 68 5.65 -14.71 10.26
CA GLN A 68 5.42 -15.91 11.05
C GLN A 68 6.51 -16.97 10.85
N ILE A 69 6.92 -17.22 9.60
CA ILE A 69 7.97 -18.19 9.25
C ILE A 69 9.29 -17.82 9.93
N VAL A 70 9.65 -16.53 9.90
CA VAL A 70 10.91 -16.04 10.49
C VAL A 70 10.79 -15.70 11.98
N ARG A 71 9.61 -15.95 12.58
CA ARG A 71 9.30 -15.64 13.99
C ARG A 71 9.63 -14.20 14.37
N TYR A 72 9.20 -13.26 13.52
CA TYR A 72 9.48 -11.83 13.71
C TYR A 72 8.94 -11.33 15.06
N PRO A 73 9.78 -10.76 15.94
CA PRO A 73 9.38 -10.40 17.30
C PRO A 73 8.24 -9.37 17.40
N GLN A 74 8.15 -8.44 16.44
CA GLN A 74 7.13 -7.39 16.42
C GLN A 74 5.90 -7.74 15.56
N PHE A 75 5.65 -9.03 15.30
CA PHE A 75 4.54 -9.50 14.45
C PHE A 75 3.19 -8.89 14.82
N GLU A 76 2.79 -8.97 16.09
CA GLU A 76 1.46 -8.49 16.53
C GLU A 76 1.27 -6.98 16.34
N GLU A 77 2.31 -6.20 16.62
CA GLU A 77 2.29 -4.74 16.42
C GLU A 77 2.19 -4.40 14.92
N HIS A 78 2.98 -5.09 14.09
CA HIS A 78 2.97 -4.90 12.63
C HIS A 78 1.58 -5.25 12.04
N VAL A 79 0.99 -6.39 12.41
CA VAL A 79 -0.36 -6.80 11.99
C VAL A 79 -1.42 -5.80 12.45
N ALA A 80 -1.28 -5.21 13.64
CA ALA A 80 -2.20 -4.19 14.12
C ALA A 80 -2.17 -2.93 13.24
N MET A 81 -0.98 -2.53 12.76
CA MET A 81 -0.82 -1.42 11.81
C MET A 81 -1.50 -1.73 10.46
N HIS A 82 -1.34 -2.94 9.92
CA HIS A 82 -2.04 -3.39 8.72
C HIS A 82 -3.56 -3.28 8.86
N ARG A 83 -4.10 -3.81 9.96
CA ARG A 83 -5.55 -3.75 10.24
C ARG A 83 -6.06 -2.32 10.33
N ALA A 84 -5.32 -1.44 11.00
CA ALA A 84 -5.66 -0.02 11.11
C ALA A 84 -5.65 0.67 9.74
N ALA A 85 -4.66 0.37 8.90
CA ALA A 85 -4.57 0.90 7.54
C ALA A 85 -5.75 0.43 6.67
N VAL A 86 -6.03 -0.87 6.62
CA VAL A 86 -7.17 -1.42 5.86
C VAL A 86 -8.48 -0.78 6.30
N LYS A 87 -8.68 -0.57 7.61
CA LYS A 87 -9.85 0.12 8.13
C LYS A 87 -9.97 1.55 7.59
N MET A 88 -8.90 2.35 7.70
CA MET A 88 -8.91 3.74 7.24
C MET A 88 -9.10 3.86 5.72
N VAL A 89 -8.42 3.03 4.92
CA VAL A 89 -8.59 3.02 3.46
C VAL A 89 -10.02 2.60 3.09
N SER A 90 -10.60 1.62 3.80
CA SER A 90 -12.00 1.20 3.58
C SER A 90 -13.00 2.32 3.91
N GLU A 91 -12.79 3.06 5.01
CA GLU A 91 -13.61 4.21 5.38
C GLU A 91 -13.55 5.33 4.34
N LEU A 92 -12.36 5.65 3.85
CA LEU A 92 -12.15 6.65 2.79
C LEU A 92 -12.72 6.19 1.44
N SER A 93 -12.55 4.91 1.10
CA SER A 93 -13.16 4.32 -0.10
C SER A 93 -14.68 4.34 -0.04
N ASN A 94 -15.29 4.08 1.13
CA ASN A 94 -16.74 4.17 1.29
C ASN A 94 -17.25 5.61 1.10
N ARG A 95 -16.53 6.61 1.64
CA ARG A 95 -16.87 8.03 1.40
C ARG A 95 -16.82 8.37 -0.09
N PHE A 96 -15.78 7.92 -0.79
CA PHE A 96 -15.68 8.09 -2.24
C PHE A 96 -16.81 7.38 -3.00
N SER A 97 -17.21 6.17 -2.59
CA SER A 97 -18.32 5.45 -3.23
C SER A 97 -19.66 6.17 -3.06
N ILE A 98 -19.91 6.78 -1.90
CA ILE A 98 -21.13 7.57 -1.62
C ILE A 98 -21.10 8.90 -2.39
N GLU A 99 -19.96 9.57 -2.37
CA GLU A 99 -19.76 10.88 -3.00
C GLU A 99 -18.47 10.85 -3.85
N PRO A 100 -18.58 10.47 -5.13
CA PRO A 100 -17.44 10.23 -6.00
C PRO A 100 -16.89 11.53 -6.57
N THR A 101 -16.39 12.40 -5.69
CA THR A 101 -15.77 13.69 -6.03
C THR A 101 -14.25 13.56 -6.15
N HIS A 102 -13.64 14.52 -6.86
CA HIS A 102 -12.18 14.61 -6.97
C HIS A 102 -11.52 14.78 -5.59
N GLU A 103 -12.10 15.62 -4.73
CA GLU A 103 -11.59 15.86 -3.37
C GLU A 103 -11.58 14.58 -2.52
N ASN A 104 -12.65 13.78 -2.54
CA ASN A 104 -12.70 12.53 -1.78
C ASN A 104 -11.68 11.51 -2.30
N ALA A 105 -11.49 11.44 -3.61
CA ALA A 105 -10.46 10.59 -4.20
C ALA A 105 -9.04 11.08 -3.88
N GLU A 106 -8.80 12.39 -3.83
CA GLU A 106 -7.52 12.98 -3.47
C GLU A 106 -7.16 12.73 -2.00
N LYS A 107 -8.12 12.84 -1.08
CA LYS A 107 -7.94 12.50 0.35
C LYS A 107 -7.54 11.02 0.52
N LEU A 108 -8.21 10.13 -0.20
CA LEU A 108 -7.92 8.70 -0.20
C LEU A 108 -6.52 8.39 -0.76
N TYR A 109 -6.14 9.02 -1.89
CA TYR A 109 -4.80 8.90 -2.44
C TYR A 109 -3.75 9.39 -1.44
N LYS A 110 -3.90 10.61 -0.91
CA LYS A 110 -2.92 11.23 0.02
C LYS A 110 -2.68 10.34 1.23
N PHE A 111 -3.74 9.86 1.87
CA PHE A 111 -3.62 8.96 3.01
C PHE A 111 -2.88 7.67 2.63
N THR A 112 -3.30 7.00 1.55
CA THR A 112 -2.74 5.70 1.17
C THR A 112 -1.27 5.82 0.76
N ALA A 113 -0.91 6.85 -0.01
CA ALA A 113 0.45 7.12 -0.45
C ALA A 113 1.38 7.43 0.72
N ASP A 114 0.97 8.35 1.61
CA ASP A 114 1.77 8.71 2.78
C ASP A 114 1.93 7.54 3.74
N TRP A 115 0.85 6.78 3.98
CA TRP A 115 0.89 5.63 4.86
C TRP A 115 1.81 4.55 4.30
N LEU A 116 1.67 4.16 3.01
CA LEU A 116 2.49 3.11 2.41
C LEU A 116 3.97 3.45 2.47
N VAL A 117 4.36 4.65 2.02
CA VAL A 117 5.77 5.03 1.99
C VAL A 117 6.38 5.07 3.40
N ARG A 118 5.63 5.59 4.38
CA ARG A 118 6.11 5.64 5.77
C ARG A 118 6.18 4.24 6.39
N HIS A 119 5.18 3.40 6.14
CA HIS A 119 5.11 2.03 6.65
C HIS A 119 6.30 1.21 6.12
N ILE A 120 6.54 1.23 4.81
CA ILE A 120 7.70 0.56 4.20
C ILE A 120 9.00 1.01 4.86
N ILE A 121 9.24 2.32 4.92
CA ILE A 121 10.51 2.85 5.41
C ILE A 121 10.70 2.58 6.90
N LEU A 122 9.66 2.76 7.72
CA LEU A 122 9.79 2.73 9.17
C LEU A 122 9.55 1.34 9.76
N MET A 123 8.75 0.49 9.12
CA MET A 123 8.33 -0.81 9.63
C MET A 123 8.90 -1.95 8.79
N ASP A 124 8.60 -2.01 7.50
CA ASP A 124 8.90 -3.20 6.68
C ASP A 124 10.40 -3.39 6.50
N THR A 125 11.17 -2.29 6.39
CA THR A 125 12.63 -2.40 6.31
C THR A 125 13.26 -3.00 7.58
N GLN A 126 12.57 -2.97 8.73
CA GLN A 126 13.03 -3.65 9.95
C GLN A 126 12.98 -5.18 9.81
N LEU A 127 12.25 -5.73 8.84
CA LEU A 127 12.24 -7.15 8.51
C LEU A 127 13.54 -7.61 7.84
N THR A 128 14.29 -6.70 7.21
CA THR A 128 15.49 -7.02 6.40
C THR A 128 16.45 -8.02 7.06
N PRO A 129 16.81 -7.89 8.37
CA PRO A 129 17.73 -8.83 9.02
C PRO A 129 17.16 -10.25 9.18
N TYR A 130 15.83 -10.41 9.14
CA TYR A 130 15.12 -11.66 9.37
C TYR A 130 14.78 -12.40 8.07
N VAL A 131 14.53 -11.65 6.98
CA VAL A 131 14.03 -12.21 5.72
C VAL A 131 15.12 -12.42 4.67
N ARG A 132 16.31 -11.85 4.86
CA ARG A 132 17.40 -11.98 3.89
C ARG A 132 17.83 -13.45 3.75
N GLY A 133 17.64 -14.01 2.56
CA GLY A 133 17.96 -15.41 2.26
C GLY A 133 16.86 -16.42 2.61
N VAL A 134 15.68 -15.94 3.02
CA VAL A 134 14.49 -16.77 3.20
C VAL A 134 13.69 -16.79 1.90
N TRP A 135 13.69 -17.92 1.21
CA TRP A 135 12.90 -18.12 0.00
C TRP A 135 11.60 -18.84 0.40
N ALA A 136 10.48 -18.10 0.38
CA ALA A 136 9.16 -18.61 0.71
C ALA A 136 8.31 -18.76 -0.55
#